data_AF-A0A922MX68-F1
#
_entry.id   AF-A0A922MX68-F1
#
_cell.length_a   1.000
_cell.length_b   1.000
_cell.length_c   1.000
_cell.angle_alpha   90.00
_cell.angle_beta   90.00
_cell.angle_gamma   90.00
#
_symmetry.space_group_name_H-M   'P 1'
#
loop_
_entity.id
_entity.type
_entity.pdbx_description
1 polymer ?
#
loop_
_entity_poly.entity_id
_entity_poly.type
_entity_poly.pdbx_seq_one_letter_code
_entity_poly.pdbx_strand_id
1 'polypeptide(L)'
;MLGVAEDATPEPCVTRLLASATRVLHTTAHSFPLGEAERTVINQVVSTLREYPCLSSCAALHALVAAACRAAWTISLHSPPLRIDTDFTPVVMNPEKHVRFSTDSRDIRDRRSDLIKSFVWPALMDGNRCVFRAVVLT
;
A
#
# COMPACT_ATOMS: atom_id res chain seq x y z
N MET A 1 -26.87 -9.57 -10.85
CA MET A 1 -25.55 -10.22 -11.03
C MET A 1 -25.21 -10.12 -12.52
N LEU A 2 -24.45 -9.09 -12.91
CA LEU A 2 -23.97 -8.96 -14.29
C LEU A 2 -22.65 -9.74 -14.39
N GLY A 3 -22.72 -10.93 -14.99
CA GLY A 3 -21.55 -11.67 -15.42
C GLY A 3 -20.91 -10.95 -16.61
N VAL A 4 -19.70 -10.43 -16.42
CA VAL A 4 -18.85 -10.00 -17.52
C VAL A 4 -18.21 -11.26 -18.07
N ALA A 5 -18.50 -11.59 -19.33
CA ALA A 5 -17.87 -12.69 -20.04
C ALA A 5 -16.35 -12.43 -20.14
N GLU A 6 -15.55 -13.34 -19.59
CA GLU A 6 -14.11 -13.18 -19.36
C GLU A 6 -13.23 -13.52 -20.58
N ASP A 7 -13.80 -13.67 -21.79
CA ASP A 7 -13.09 -14.33 -22.89
C ASP A 7 -13.25 -13.66 -24.27
N ALA A 8 -13.33 -12.33 -24.31
CA ALA A 8 -13.17 -11.59 -25.55
C ALA A 8 -11.73 -11.07 -25.64
N THR A 9 -10.93 -11.59 -26.59
CA THR A 9 -9.65 -10.97 -26.94
C THR A 9 -9.91 -9.50 -27.29
N PRO A 10 -9.36 -8.54 -26.52
CA PRO A 10 -9.65 -7.14 -26.74
C PRO A 10 -9.26 -6.75 -28.16
N GLU A 11 -10.15 -6.05 -28.86
CA GLU A 11 -9.87 -5.60 -30.22
C GLU A 11 -8.50 -4.90 -30.27
N PRO A 12 -7.71 -5.10 -31.35
CA PRO A 12 -6.34 -4.59 -31.42
C PRO A 12 -6.23 -3.07 -31.21
N CYS A 13 -7.31 -2.34 -31.50
CA CYS A 13 -7.43 -0.92 -31.19
C CYS A 13 -7.46 -0.62 -29.68
N VAL A 14 -8.28 -1.37 -28.93
CA VAL A 14 -8.41 -1.25 -27.47
C VAL A 14 -7.09 -1.55 -26.78
N THR A 15 -6.39 -2.62 -27.20
CA THR A 15 -5.09 -2.99 -26.66
C THR A 15 -4.04 -1.90 -26.88
N ARG A 16 -4.02 -1.29 -28.07
CA ARG A 16 -3.11 -0.17 -28.37
C ARG A 16 -3.43 1.09 -27.57
N LEU A 17 -4.71 1.38 -27.36
CA LEU A 17 -5.15 2.49 -26.54
C LEU A 17 -4.74 2.30 -25.09
N LEU A 18 -4.99 1.12 -24.51
CA LEU A 18 -4.59 0.77 -23.14
C LEU A 18 -3.07 0.90 -22.96
N ALA A 19 -2.28 0.31 -23.85
CA ALA A 19 -0.82 0.43 -23.79
C ALA A 19 -0.34 1.89 -23.84
N SER A 20 -0.98 2.71 -24.68
CA SER A 20 -0.65 4.13 -24.80
C SER A 20 -1.05 4.92 -23.56
N ALA A 21 -2.24 4.67 -23.01
CA ALA A 21 -2.75 5.28 -21.80
C ALA A 21 -1.87 4.93 -20.60
N THR A 22 -1.60 3.64 -20.38
CA THR A 22 -0.70 3.16 -19.32
C THR A 22 0.68 3.81 -19.41
N ARG A 23 1.24 3.91 -20.62
CA ARG A 23 2.52 4.62 -20.83
C ARG A 23 2.44 6.08 -20.41
N VAL A 24 1.40 6.82 -20.81
CA VAL A 24 1.23 8.22 -20.41
C VAL A 24 1.12 8.33 -18.89
N LEU A 25 0.31 7.46 -18.26
CA LEU A 25 0.14 7.46 -16.81
C LEU A 25 1.47 7.18 -16.07
N HIS A 26 2.27 6.24 -16.56
CA HIS A 26 3.61 6.00 -16.01
C HIS A 26 4.54 7.21 -16.19
N THR A 27 4.60 7.79 -17.39
CA THR A 27 5.48 8.96 -17.64
C THR A 27 5.08 10.19 -16.83
N THR A 28 3.81 10.32 -16.48
CA THR A 28 3.27 11.44 -15.70
C THR A 28 3.09 11.10 -14.22
N ALA A 29 3.56 9.93 -13.75
CA ALA A 29 3.30 9.44 -12.40
C ALA A 29 3.72 10.43 -11.29
N HIS A 30 4.87 11.08 -11.47
CA HIS A 30 5.43 12.01 -10.50
C HIS A 30 4.76 13.40 -10.52
N SER A 31 4.18 13.80 -11.66
CA SER A 31 3.58 15.12 -11.86
C SER A 31 2.05 15.11 -11.84
N PHE A 32 1.42 13.93 -11.81
CA PHE A 32 -0.03 13.80 -11.80
C PHE A 32 -0.63 14.52 -10.57
N PRO A 33 -1.66 15.35 -10.73
CA PRO A 33 -2.25 16.11 -9.62
C PRO A 33 -3.09 15.18 -8.72
N LEU A 34 -2.78 15.14 -7.42
CA LEU A 34 -3.47 14.29 -6.44
C LEU A 34 -4.29 15.07 -5.40
N GLY A 35 -4.43 16.38 -5.57
CA GLY A 35 -5.02 17.26 -4.54
C GLY A 35 -6.47 16.92 -4.14
N GLU A 36 -7.27 16.31 -5.02
CA GLU A 36 -8.61 15.85 -4.68
C GLU A 36 -8.59 14.60 -3.79
N ALA A 37 -7.71 13.64 -4.10
CA ALA A 37 -7.52 12.46 -3.26
C ALA A 37 -6.98 12.85 -1.88
N GLU A 38 -5.99 13.75 -1.84
CA GLU A 38 -5.43 14.28 -0.59
C GLU A 38 -6.51 14.94 0.28
N ARG A 39 -7.34 15.82 -0.31
CA ARG A 39 -8.44 16.48 0.39
C ARG A 39 -9.45 15.48 0.94
N THR A 40 -9.78 14.44 0.16
CA THR A 40 -10.70 13.39 0.58
C THR A 40 -10.18 12.64 1.80
N VAL A 41 -8.90 12.27 1.79
CA VAL A 41 -8.26 11.59 2.93
C VAL A 41 -8.25 12.48 4.17
N ILE A 42 -7.86 13.76 4.03
CA ILE A 42 -7.87 14.70 5.17
C ILE A 42 -9.28 14.85 5.75
N ASN A 43 -10.29 15.05 4.90
CA ASN A 43 -11.67 15.17 5.33
C ASN A 43 -12.16 13.92 6.08
N GLN A 44 -11.77 12.73 5.60
CA GLN A 44 -12.09 11.48 6.27
C GLN A 44 -11.41 11.41 7.65
N VAL A 45 -10.11 11.73 7.73
CA VAL A 45 -9.37 11.73 9.02
C VAL A 45 -10.01 12.69 10.02
N VAL A 46 -10.32 13.93 9.62
CA VAL A 46 -10.95 14.93 10.50
C VAL A 46 -12.36 14.51 10.89
N SER A 47 -13.12 13.90 9.98
CA SER A 47 -14.48 13.39 10.27
C SER A 47 -14.46 12.21 11.25
N THR A 48 -13.41 11.37 11.21
CA THR A 48 -13.22 10.27 12.14
C THR A 48 -12.71 10.75 13.50
N LEU A 49 -11.77 11.71 13.52
CA LEU A 49 -11.14 12.25 14.73
C LEU A 49 -11.69 13.63 15.08
N ARG A 50 -13.02 13.72 15.25
CA ARG A 50 -13.73 15.00 15.45
C ARG A 50 -13.28 15.79 16.69
N GLU A 51 -12.73 15.09 17.67
CA GLU A 51 -12.19 15.63 18.92
C GLU A 51 -10.93 16.49 18.70
N TYR A 52 -10.28 16.38 17.53
CA TYR A 52 -9.03 17.07 17.22
C TYR A 52 -9.18 17.99 15.99
N PRO A 53 -9.89 19.12 16.12
CA PRO A 53 -10.11 20.05 15.00
C PRO A 53 -8.80 20.65 14.44
N CYS A 54 -7.73 20.68 15.25
CA CYS A 54 -6.39 21.11 14.87
C CYS A 54 -5.76 20.25 13.76
N LEU A 55 -6.23 19.02 13.54
CA LEU A 55 -5.74 18.16 12.47
C LEU A 55 -6.00 18.76 11.09
N SER A 56 -7.09 19.53 10.93
CA SER A 56 -7.43 20.18 9.66
C SER A 56 -6.35 21.14 9.16
N SER A 57 -5.58 21.77 10.05
CA SER A 57 -4.50 22.70 9.73
C SER A 57 -3.09 22.14 10.02
N CYS A 58 -2.98 20.88 10.42
CA CYS A 58 -1.72 20.26 10.79
C CYS A 58 -0.84 19.99 9.55
N ALA A 59 0.18 20.82 9.32
CA ALA A 59 1.06 20.70 8.16
C ALA A 59 1.72 19.31 8.03
N ALA A 60 2.10 18.69 9.15
CA ALA A 60 2.69 17.35 9.15
C ALA A 60 1.70 16.27 8.67
N LEU A 61 0.42 16.38 9.05
CA LEU A 61 -0.62 15.48 8.56
C LEU A 61 -0.82 15.64 7.05
N HIS A 62 -0.91 16.88 6.58
CA HIS A 62 -1.07 17.17 5.14
C HIS A 62 0.11 16.63 4.33
N ALA A 63 1.35 16.82 4.82
CA ALA A 63 2.54 16.28 4.18
C ALA A 63 2.55 14.75 4.13
N LEU A 64 2.13 14.10 5.23
CA LEU A 64 1.99 12.64 5.28
C LEU A 64 0.93 12.13 4.29
N VAL A 65 -0.22 12.79 4.22
CA VAL A 65 -1.29 12.44 3.29
C VAL A 65 -0.82 12.60 1.84
N ALA A 66 -0.14 13.70 1.50
CA ALA A 66 0.41 13.92 0.17
C ALA A 66 1.41 12.80 -0.23
N ALA A 67 2.31 12.44 0.69
CA ALA A 67 3.26 11.35 0.48
C ALA A 67 2.54 9.99 0.30
N ALA A 68 1.53 9.70 1.12
CA ALA A 68 0.74 8.48 1.05
C ALA A 68 -0.06 8.39 -0.26
N CYS A 69 -0.74 9.46 -0.68
CA CYS A 69 -1.46 9.52 -1.95
C CYS A 69 -0.51 9.31 -3.13
N ARG A 70 0.69 9.94 -3.12
CA ARG A 70 1.70 9.77 -4.16
C ARG A 70 2.21 8.34 -4.25
N ALA A 71 2.47 7.71 -3.10
CA ALA A 71 2.88 6.31 -3.03
C ALA A 71 1.77 5.38 -3.55
N ALA A 72 0.52 5.58 -3.09
CA ALA A 72 -0.63 4.81 -3.54
C ALA A 72 -0.87 4.94 -5.05
N TRP A 73 -0.74 6.14 -5.60
CA TRP A 73 -0.80 6.38 -7.05
C TRP A 73 0.27 5.59 -7.80
N THR A 74 1.51 5.66 -7.34
CA THR A 74 2.64 4.97 -7.98
C THR A 74 2.45 3.44 -7.93
N ILE A 75 1.95 2.91 -6.81
CA ILE A 75 1.62 1.49 -6.65
C ILE A 75 0.48 1.08 -7.59
N SER A 76 -0.52 1.94 -7.77
CA SER A 76 -1.68 1.67 -8.64
C SER A 76 -1.30 1.59 -10.12
N LEU A 77 -0.19 2.21 -10.51
CA LEU A 77 0.36 2.11 -11.85
C LEU A 77 1.17 0.84 -12.08
N HIS A 78 1.57 0.11 -11.03
CA HIS A 78 2.42 -1.07 -11.18
C HIS A 78 1.70 -2.17 -11.98
N SER A 79 2.39 -2.72 -12.97
CA SER A 79 1.89 -3.80 -13.83
C SER A 79 2.93 -4.92 -13.91
N PRO A 80 2.60 -6.16 -13.52
CA PRO A 80 1.31 -6.63 -12.97
C PRO A 80 1.00 -6.03 -11.59
N PRO A 81 -0.26 -6.00 -11.13
CA PRO A 81 -0.61 -5.36 -9.85
C PRO A 81 0.09 -6.01 -8.65
N LEU A 82 0.59 -5.18 -7.73
CA LEU A 82 1.12 -5.66 -6.45
C LEU A 82 0.01 -6.25 -5.58
N ARG A 83 0.32 -7.34 -4.87
CA ARG A 83 -0.64 -8.05 -4.01
C ARG A 83 -0.19 -8.02 -2.56
N ILE A 84 -1.16 -7.86 -1.67
CA ILE A 84 -0.95 -8.04 -0.24
C ILE A 84 -0.91 -9.54 0.04
N ASP A 85 0.10 -10.02 0.76
CA ASP A 85 0.13 -11.40 1.25
C ASP A 85 -0.97 -11.57 2.31
N THR A 86 -1.96 -12.39 1.99
CA THR A 86 -3.11 -12.67 2.86
C THR A 86 -2.92 -13.93 3.68
N ASP A 87 -1.77 -14.62 3.53
CA ASP A 87 -1.45 -15.79 4.34
C ASP A 87 -0.91 -15.37 5.71
N PHE A 88 -1.83 -15.23 6.67
CA PHE A 88 -1.53 -14.94 8.07
C PHE A 88 -1.40 -16.21 8.93
N THR A 89 -1.31 -17.39 8.31
CA THR A 89 -1.11 -18.66 9.01
C THR A 89 0.32 -18.93 9.52
N PRO A 90 1.40 -18.26 9.08
CA PRO A 90 2.73 -18.53 9.59
C PRO A 90 2.83 -18.31 11.10
N VAL A 91 3.16 -19.38 11.82
CA VAL A 91 3.43 -19.34 13.27
C VAL A 91 4.89 -18.97 13.53
N VAL A 92 5.77 -19.18 12.55
CA VAL A 92 7.23 -18.94 12.65
C VAL A 92 7.66 -17.87 11.65
N MET A 93 8.59 -17.02 12.06
CA MET A 93 9.16 -15.95 11.26
C MET A 93 9.94 -16.50 10.07
N ASN A 94 9.61 -16.04 8.86
CA ASN A 94 10.42 -16.24 7.67
C ASN A 94 11.18 -14.94 7.36
N PRO A 95 12.51 -14.90 7.42
CA PRO A 95 13.30 -13.67 7.21
C PRO A 95 13.18 -13.10 5.80
N GLU A 96 12.78 -13.89 4.80
CA GLU A 96 12.55 -13.40 3.43
C GLU A 96 11.25 -12.60 3.32
N LYS A 97 10.25 -12.96 4.11
CA LYS A 97 8.91 -12.37 4.07
C LYS A 97 8.59 -11.45 5.25
N HIS A 98 9.29 -11.57 6.38
CA HIS A 98 8.93 -10.90 7.63
C HIS A 98 10.10 -10.06 8.19
N VAL A 99 9.75 -8.96 8.84
CA VAL A 99 10.64 -8.11 9.62
C VAL A 99 10.02 -7.86 10.99
N ARG A 100 10.84 -7.84 12.04
CA ARG A 100 10.35 -7.61 13.41
C ARG A 100 10.03 -6.12 13.57
N PHE A 101 8.86 -5.83 14.14
CA PHE A 101 8.55 -4.49 14.60
C PHE A 101 9.55 -4.08 15.68
N SER A 102 10.31 -3.01 15.44
CA SER A 102 11.31 -2.49 16.38
C SER A 102 10.97 -1.05 16.73
N THR A 103 10.38 -0.81 17.90
CA THR A 103 10.34 0.53 18.50
C THR A 103 11.65 0.72 19.24
N ASP A 104 12.58 1.42 18.61
CA ASP A 104 13.89 1.71 19.20
C ASP A 104 13.70 2.44 20.55
N SER A 105 14.08 1.79 21.66
CA SER A 105 14.52 2.38 22.95
C SER A 105 14.40 1.51 24.22
N ARG A 106 13.97 0.23 24.21
CA ARG A 106 14.04 -0.55 25.49
C ARG A 106 14.21 -2.07 25.49
N ASP A 107 13.99 -2.81 24.41
CA ASP A 107 13.96 -4.29 24.49
C ASP A 107 15.06 -5.02 23.71
N ILE A 108 16.31 -4.55 23.83
CA ILE A 108 17.49 -5.32 23.38
C ILE A 108 17.69 -6.61 24.20
N ARG A 109 16.88 -6.88 25.23
CA ARG A 109 17.07 -8.01 26.15
C ARG A 109 15.96 -9.05 26.22
N ASP A 110 14.84 -8.90 25.51
CA ASP A 110 13.84 -9.95 25.48
C ASP A 110 13.98 -10.84 24.23
N ARG A 111 14.69 -11.94 24.47
CA ARG A 111 14.59 -13.24 23.80
C ARG A 111 13.90 -13.23 22.42
N ARG A 112 14.77 -13.36 21.43
CA ARG A 112 14.65 -13.78 20.01
C ARG A 112 13.71 -14.98 19.78
N SER A 113 12.44 -14.90 20.18
CA SER A 113 11.44 -15.85 19.74
C SER A 113 11.24 -15.67 18.24
N ASP A 114 11.20 -16.76 17.48
CA ASP A 114 10.81 -16.74 16.06
C ASP A 114 9.30 -16.95 15.90
N LEU A 115 8.55 -17.09 17.00
CA LEU A 115 7.11 -17.26 16.95
C LEU A 115 6.43 -15.91 16.68
N ILE A 116 5.55 -15.87 15.68
CA ILE A 116 4.75 -14.70 15.35
C ILE A 116 3.54 -14.68 16.29
N LYS A 117 3.42 -13.60 17.06
CA LYS A 117 2.24 -13.31 17.92
C LYS A 117 1.14 -12.63 17.12
N SER A 118 1.51 -11.68 16.27
CA SER A 118 0.58 -10.93 15.43
C SER A 118 1.29 -10.20 14.28
N PHE A 119 0.51 -9.86 13.25
CA PHE A 119 0.93 -9.05 12.12
C PHE A 119 0.51 -7.60 12.34
N VAL A 120 1.47 -6.69 12.26
CA VAL A 120 1.24 -5.23 12.29
C VAL A 120 0.94 -4.73 10.88
N TRP A 121 1.65 -5.27 9.88
CA TRP A 121 1.46 -4.93 8.48
C TRP A 121 1.77 -6.15 7.59
N PRO A 122 0.98 -6.42 6.55
CA PRO A 122 1.21 -7.57 5.66
C PRO A 122 2.38 -7.35 4.70
N ALA A 123 2.88 -8.44 4.11
CA ALA A 123 3.90 -8.34 3.06
C ALA A 123 3.29 -7.83 1.74
N LEU A 124 4.09 -7.15 0.93
CA LEU A 124 3.76 -6.76 -0.43
C LEU A 124 4.49 -7.66 -1.42
N MET A 125 3.75 -8.22 -2.36
CA MET A 125 4.19 -9.23 -3.31
C MET A 125 4.08 -8.71 -4.74
N ASP A 126 5.13 -8.95 -5.52
CA ASP A 126 5.20 -8.75 -6.97
C ASP A 126 5.33 -10.13 -7.62
N GLY A 127 4.21 -10.75 -7.97
CA GLY A 127 4.15 -12.19 -8.26
C GLY A 127 4.61 -13.01 -7.04
N ASN A 128 5.67 -13.81 -7.22
CA ASN A 128 6.23 -14.64 -6.14
C ASN A 128 7.33 -13.92 -5.33
N ARG A 129 7.68 -12.68 -5.69
CA ARG A 129 8.76 -11.93 -5.03
C ARG A 129 8.18 -11.01 -3.94
N CYS A 130 8.72 -11.10 -2.74
CA CYS A 130 8.42 -10.15 -1.66
C CYS A 130 9.19 -8.85 -1.90
N VAL A 131 8.46 -7.75 -2.13
CA VAL A 131 9.03 -6.41 -2.33
C VAL A 131 8.93 -5.54 -1.07
N PHE A 132 8.04 -5.89 -0.14
CA PHE A 132 7.98 -5.33 1.20
C PHE A 132 7.69 -6.45 2.20
N ARG A 133 8.54 -6.61 3.21
CA ARG A 133 8.39 -7.65 4.23
C ARG A 133 7.27 -7.29 5.21
N ALA A 134 6.45 -8.26 5.59
CA ALA A 134 5.44 -8.11 6.62
C ALA A 134 6.10 -7.69 7.94
N VAL A 135 5.47 -6.76 8.65
CA VAL A 135 5.93 -6.33 9.96
C VAL A 135 5.21 -7.16 11.01
N VAL A 136 5.97 -7.91 11.80
CA VAL A 136 5.44 -8.87 12.78
C VAL A 136 5.90 -8.55 14.19
N LEU A 137 5.07 -8.92 15.17
CA LEU A 137 5.40 -8.96 16.59
C LEU A 137 5.77 -10.39 16.96
N THR A 138 6.95 -10.56 17.57
CA THR A 138 7.49 -11.86 17.99
C THR A 138 7.57 -12.02 19.52
#